data_AF-A0A3N5UWD2-F1
#
_entry.id   AF-A0A3N5UWD2-F1
#
_cell.length_a   1.000
_cell.length_b   1.000
_cell.length_c   1.000
_cell.angle_alpha   90.00
_cell.angle_beta   90.00
_cell.angle_gamma   90.00
#
_symmetry.space_group_name_H-M   'P 1'
#
loop_
_entity.id
_entity.type
_entity.pdbx_description
1 polymer ?
#
loop_
_entity_poly.entity_id
_entity_poly.type
_entity_poly.pdbx_seq_one_letter_code
_entity_poly.pdbx_strand_id
1 'polypeptide(L)'
;GNGSCACNTARELQSGNEIILATKEVPPQAELPGADKIDSACILSGTRIISCRGCEGDFTVLMERGGKNISKIFSGIVIAEENEKKANYDAYGLKPSPGILPLSSLAGKNILSNTAIINLPKDAKIVFLTGIGYESNPVAAEEIMFVSLMLQRDFNLQTYILTGNLKVAGNGLEKLYRETKIAGTVYFKFTDTAPKILQDNEGNISVELTDEITRLDFRINPALTVVDEFTYPSAYMKELAAVFGLHTGAGGFLQSGNLYRTGIYTNRKGIFVAGPSRAILNTADNLTDSANAAILISGISDKNKEFKVTAAIKSGSCIRCLTCYRCCPYKAIDLDTKPSVMPDACQGCGICFAECPRGAISLDFPDKRRVPAEIRQASDHAKASPLIIAFCCSRSAARAKELAVSMGYKLPDNLKVVEVPCSGFISTEYILSAFQNKAEGVLVLTCHTGNCHSEEGNIFARNRVEHVKNSFSYINIDKKRLEIRTLASNMGYEFAQIADEFENTLKILISEHKYIR
;
A
#
# COMPACT_ATOMS: atom_id res chain seq x y z
N GLY A 1 -7.64 9.86 14.43
CA GLY A 1 -8.09 8.53 14.84
C GLY A 1 -8.64 8.59 16.24
N ASN A 2 -9.84 8.02 16.42
CA ASN A 2 -10.59 7.94 17.67
C ASN A 2 -11.07 6.50 17.98
N GLY A 3 -10.79 5.53 17.11
CA GLY A 3 -11.21 4.16 17.32
C GLY A 3 -10.29 3.36 18.23
N SER A 4 -10.63 2.08 18.39
CA SER A 4 -9.97 1.17 19.33
C SER A 4 -8.46 1.04 19.07
N CYS A 5 -8.03 0.98 17.82
CA CYS A 5 -6.62 0.88 17.44
C CYS A 5 -5.84 2.14 17.87
N ALA A 6 -6.41 3.33 17.69
CA ALA A 6 -5.75 4.58 18.08
C ALA A 6 -5.60 4.66 19.62
N CYS A 7 -6.65 4.31 20.36
CA CYS A 7 -6.62 4.29 21.83
C CYS A 7 -5.67 3.21 22.38
N ASN A 8 -5.66 2.01 21.79
CA ASN A 8 -4.71 0.95 22.17
C ASN A 8 -3.27 1.41 21.93
N THR A 9 -2.98 1.97 20.75
CA THR A 9 -1.63 2.46 20.41
C THR A 9 -1.18 3.55 21.39
N ALA A 10 -2.06 4.50 21.73
CA ALA A 10 -1.76 5.53 22.70
C ALA A 10 -1.46 4.94 24.10
N ARG A 11 -2.21 3.92 24.55
CA ARG A 11 -1.96 3.24 25.82
C ARG A 11 -0.61 2.54 25.86
N GLU A 12 -0.26 1.81 24.81
CA GLU A 12 1.04 1.12 24.72
C GLU A 12 2.23 2.10 24.74
N LEU A 13 2.04 3.33 24.24
CA LEU A 13 3.09 4.36 24.19
C LEU A 13 3.28 5.16 25.50
N GLN A 14 2.31 5.14 26.43
CA GLN A 14 2.27 6.08 27.57
C GLN A 14 3.46 5.99 28.54
N SER A 15 4.14 4.85 28.59
CA SER A 15 5.29 4.64 29.47
C SER A 15 6.50 5.46 28.99
N GLY A 16 6.54 6.75 29.36
CA GLY A 16 7.70 7.63 29.16
C GLY A 16 7.64 8.59 27.96
N ASN A 17 6.49 8.73 27.28
CA ASN A 17 6.35 9.61 26.11
C ASN A 17 5.23 10.65 26.27
N GLU A 18 5.43 11.88 25.76
CA GLU A 18 4.32 12.83 25.54
C GLU A 18 3.56 12.40 24.27
N ILE A 19 2.27 12.09 24.41
CA ILE A 19 1.44 11.58 23.30
C ILE A 19 0.31 12.56 23.03
N ILE A 20 -0.08 12.67 21.77
CA ILE A 20 -1.25 13.42 21.36
C ILE A 20 -2.12 12.55 20.47
N LEU A 21 -3.34 12.29 20.93
CA LEU A 21 -4.38 11.62 20.17
C LEU A 21 -5.28 12.69 19.54
N ALA A 22 -5.13 12.92 18.23
CA ALA A 22 -5.95 13.89 17.49
C ALA A 22 -7.04 13.19 16.66
N THR A 23 -8.25 13.73 16.72
CA THR A 23 -9.39 13.30 15.89
C THR A 23 -10.17 14.50 15.38
N LYS A 24 -10.64 14.41 14.13
CA LYS A 24 -11.49 15.43 13.49
C LYS A 24 -12.87 15.46 14.12
N GLU A 25 -13.33 14.32 14.63
CA GLU A 25 -14.64 14.18 15.27
C GLU A 25 -14.62 14.75 16.69
N VAL A 26 -15.78 15.15 17.18
CA VAL A 26 -15.99 15.46 18.59
C VAL A 26 -16.71 14.27 19.19
N PRO A 27 -15.98 13.22 19.65
CA PRO A 27 -16.64 12.12 20.33
C PRO A 27 -17.28 12.67 21.61
N PRO A 28 -18.49 12.21 21.97
CA PRO A 28 -19.02 12.35 23.32
C PRO A 28 -17.95 11.89 24.31
N GLN A 29 -17.77 12.62 25.43
CA GLN A 29 -16.64 12.45 26.35
C GLN A 29 -16.47 11.02 26.92
N ALA A 30 -17.47 10.12 26.74
CA ALA A 30 -17.46 8.72 27.16
C ALA A 30 -17.28 7.68 26.03
N GLU A 31 -17.15 8.09 24.76
CA GLU A 31 -17.20 7.17 23.61
C GLU A 31 -15.85 6.67 23.11
N LEU A 32 -14.73 7.22 23.59
CA LEU A 32 -13.41 6.73 23.22
C LEU A 32 -13.08 5.42 23.96
N PRO A 33 -12.82 4.29 23.26
CA PRO A 33 -12.63 2.99 23.91
C PRO A 33 -11.43 2.96 24.87
N GLY A 34 -11.72 3.01 26.18
CA GLY A 34 -10.71 2.98 27.24
C GLY A 34 -9.96 4.30 27.42
N ALA A 35 -10.62 5.44 27.16
CA ALA A 35 -10.08 6.77 27.41
C ALA A 35 -9.77 7.06 28.89
N ASP A 36 -10.42 6.36 29.82
CA ASP A 36 -10.17 6.46 31.27
C ASP A 36 -8.71 6.15 31.65
N LYS A 37 -7.98 5.46 30.77
CA LYS A 37 -6.57 5.11 30.91
C LYS A 37 -5.65 5.99 30.07
N ILE A 38 -6.16 7.07 29.49
CA ILE A 38 -5.40 8.05 28.71
C ILE A 38 -5.54 9.40 29.38
N ASP A 39 -4.43 10.10 29.58
CA ASP A 39 -4.50 11.46 30.09
C ASP A 39 -5.36 12.31 29.14
N SER A 40 -6.46 12.85 29.66
CA SER A 40 -7.38 13.70 28.93
C SER A 40 -6.70 14.89 28.25
N ALA A 41 -5.58 15.39 28.79
CA ALA A 41 -4.78 16.46 28.20
C ALA A 41 -4.11 16.06 26.88
N CYS A 42 -3.93 14.76 26.63
CA CYS A 42 -3.38 14.20 25.40
C CYS A 42 -4.41 14.10 24.27
N ILE A 43 -5.71 14.24 24.56
CA ILE A 43 -6.78 14.04 23.57
C ILE A 43 -7.23 15.37 22.97
N LEU A 44 -7.00 15.53 21.67
CA LEU A 44 -7.42 16.70 20.89
C LEU A 44 -8.59 16.32 19.97
N SER A 45 -9.81 16.39 20.50
CA SER A 45 -11.05 16.25 19.74
C SER A 45 -11.38 17.49 18.90
N GLY A 46 -12.16 17.33 17.83
CA GLY A 46 -12.51 18.42 16.91
C GLY A 46 -11.29 19.06 16.25
N THR A 47 -10.23 18.28 16.05
CA THR A 47 -8.92 18.74 15.58
C THR A 47 -8.62 18.16 14.21
N ARG A 48 -8.51 19.04 13.21
CA ARG A 48 -8.16 18.68 11.83
C ARG A 48 -6.67 18.86 11.61
N ILE A 49 -6.00 17.87 11.02
CA ILE A 49 -4.61 18.03 10.59
C ILE A 49 -4.59 18.78 9.25
N ILE A 50 -3.81 19.85 9.17
CA ILE A 50 -3.76 20.76 8.01
C ILE A 50 -2.51 20.50 7.15
N SER A 51 -1.35 20.36 7.78
CA SER A 51 -0.09 20.10 7.06
C SER A 51 0.93 19.37 7.94
N CYS A 52 1.86 18.67 7.31
CA CYS A 52 2.99 18.03 7.98
C CYS A 52 4.28 18.23 7.19
N ARG A 53 5.29 18.83 7.84
CA ARG A 53 6.66 18.99 7.33
C ARG A 53 7.65 18.25 8.24
N GLY A 54 8.84 18.01 7.73
CA GLY A 54 9.91 17.36 8.51
C GLY A 54 10.08 15.87 8.23
N CYS A 55 10.78 15.19 9.13
CA CYS A 55 11.21 13.80 8.99
C CYS A 55 11.16 13.05 10.32
N GLU A 56 11.45 11.74 10.30
CA GLU A 56 11.52 10.90 11.51
C GLU A 56 12.37 11.58 12.61
N GLY A 57 11.77 11.81 13.78
CA GLY A 57 12.36 12.55 14.89
C GLY A 57 12.01 14.04 14.97
N ASP A 58 11.56 14.67 13.88
CA ASP A 58 11.32 16.10 13.79
C ASP A 58 10.21 16.44 12.78
N PHE A 59 8.97 16.01 13.06
CA PHE A 59 7.79 16.37 12.28
C PHE A 59 7.10 17.59 12.85
N THR A 60 7.06 18.68 12.10
CA THR A 60 6.22 19.84 12.42
C THR A 60 4.83 19.64 11.82
N VAL A 61 3.82 19.48 12.68
CA VAL A 61 2.43 19.27 12.30
C VAL A 61 1.60 20.49 12.66
N LEU A 62 0.92 21.04 11.65
CA LEU A 62 -0.06 22.12 11.81
C LEU A 62 -1.45 21.51 11.92
N MET A 63 -2.18 21.90 12.96
CA MET A 63 -3.50 21.43 13.30
C MET A 63 -4.45 22.62 13.47
N GLU A 64 -5.72 22.45 13.13
CA GLU A 64 -6.78 23.43 13.37
C GLU A 64 -7.75 22.87 14.40
N ARG A 65 -8.04 23.67 15.45
CA ARG A 65 -9.03 23.33 16.48
C ARG A 65 -9.79 24.58 16.89
N GLY A 66 -11.12 24.55 16.76
CA GLY A 66 -11.99 25.69 17.13
C GLY A 66 -11.63 27.00 16.41
N GLY A 67 -11.23 26.91 15.13
CA GLY A 67 -10.80 28.06 14.31
C GLY A 67 -9.41 28.62 14.65
N LYS A 68 -8.65 27.97 15.55
CA LYS A 68 -7.27 28.35 15.89
C LYS A 68 -6.29 27.34 15.33
N ASN A 69 -5.17 27.84 14.84
CA ASN A 69 -4.05 27.02 14.37
C ASN A 69 -3.10 26.70 15.54
N ILE A 70 -2.76 25.42 15.68
CA ILE A 70 -1.84 24.88 16.68
C ILE A 70 -0.71 24.16 15.92
N SER A 71 0.54 24.54 16.19
CA SER A 71 1.71 23.87 15.63
C SER A 71 2.42 23.10 16.73
N LYS A 72 2.74 21.83 16.49
CA LYS A 72 3.53 21.00 17.41
C LYS A 72 4.55 20.16 16.65
N ILE A 73 5.63 19.79 17.34
CA ILE A 73 6.69 18.93 16.82
C ILE A 73 6.52 17.52 17.39
N PHE A 74 6.67 16.50 16.55
CA PHE A 74 6.50 15.09 16.89
C PHE A 74 7.67 14.26 16.38
N SER A 75 8.11 13.26 17.15
CA SER A 75 9.15 12.32 16.73
C SER A 75 8.63 11.27 15.74
N GLY A 76 7.39 10.83 15.93
CA GLY A 76 6.72 9.84 15.09
C GLY A 76 5.22 10.08 15.02
N ILE A 77 4.59 9.53 13.98
CA ILE A 77 3.16 9.70 13.70
C ILE A 77 2.55 8.33 13.43
N VAL A 78 1.40 8.03 14.03
CA VAL A 78 0.56 6.88 13.68
C VAL A 78 -0.78 7.37 13.14
N ILE A 79 -1.15 6.89 11.96
CA ILE A 79 -2.49 7.08 11.40
C ILE A 79 -3.32 5.83 11.70
N ALA A 80 -4.24 5.98 12.64
CA ALA A 80 -5.21 4.97 13.07
C ALA A 80 -6.63 5.55 13.02
N GLU A 81 -6.99 6.06 11.84
CA GLU A 81 -8.35 6.48 11.50
C GLU A 81 -9.24 5.26 11.20
N GLU A 82 -10.49 5.32 11.65
CA GLU A 82 -11.48 4.26 11.40
C GLU A 82 -11.92 4.22 9.93
N ASN A 83 -12.44 3.06 9.52
CA ASN A 83 -13.07 2.89 8.22
C ASN A 83 -14.56 3.23 8.29
N GLU A 84 -15.18 3.38 7.12
CA GLU A 84 -16.61 3.53 6.99
C GLU A 84 -17.21 2.22 6.46
N LYS A 85 -18.41 1.87 6.92
CA LYS A 85 -19.19 0.72 6.45
C LYS A 85 -20.45 1.20 5.74
N LYS A 86 -20.78 0.57 4.62
CA LYS A 86 -22.05 0.77 3.91
C LYS A 86 -22.73 -0.56 3.67
N ALA A 87 -23.99 -0.66 4.09
CA ALA A 87 -24.81 -1.84 3.90
C ALA A 87 -25.19 -2.10 2.45
N ASN A 88 -25.18 -3.38 2.08
CA ASN A 88 -25.32 -3.85 0.71
C ASN A 88 -26.77 -4.10 0.29
N TYR A 89 -27.72 -3.27 0.76
CA TYR A 89 -29.13 -3.42 0.46
C TYR A 89 -29.40 -3.54 -1.06
N ASP A 90 -28.77 -2.67 -1.86
CA ASP A 90 -28.92 -2.64 -3.32
C ASP A 90 -28.44 -3.93 -3.99
N ALA A 91 -27.39 -4.59 -3.45
CA ALA A 91 -26.86 -5.83 -4.00
C ALA A 91 -27.87 -6.99 -3.88
N TYR A 92 -28.79 -6.90 -2.93
CA TYR A 92 -29.84 -7.88 -2.68
C TYR A 92 -31.23 -7.41 -3.15
N GLY A 93 -31.33 -6.24 -3.80
CA GLY A 93 -32.61 -5.66 -4.24
C GLY A 93 -33.50 -5.20 -3.07
N LEU A 94 -32.91 -4.90 -1.92
CA LEU A 94 -33.62 -4.57 -0.68
C LEU A 94 -33.63 -3.05 -0.41
N LYS A 95 -34.62 -2.62 0.37
CA LYS A 95 -34.68 -1.30 1.00
C LYS A 95 -34.61 -1.45 2.52
N PRO A 96 -33.97 -0.51 3.24
CA PRO A 96 -33.92 -0.55 4.70
C PRO A 96 -35.33 -0.60 5.32
N SER A 97 -35.53 -1.50 6.29
CA SER A 97 -36.75 -1.62 7.09
C SER A 97 -36.39 -2.08 8.51
N PRO A 98 -37.29 -2.00 9.51
CA PRO A 98 -37.00 -2.48 10.87
C PRO A 98 -36.60 -3.96 10.94
N GLY A 99 -37.07 -4.78 10.01
CA GLY A 99 -36.72 -6.21 9.91
C GLY A 99 -35.48 -6.49 9.05
N ILE A 100 -34.80 -5.47 8.54
CA ILE A 100 -33.61 -5.61 7.67
C ILE A 100 -32.49 -4.72 8.22
N LEU A 101 -31.56 -5.33 8.93
CA LEU A 101 -30.51 -4.64 9.66
C LEU A 101 -29.15 -4.76 8.96
N PRO A 102 -28.31 -3.72 9.01
CA PRO A 102 -26.93 -3.82 8.58
C PRO A 102 -26.12 -4.60 9.64
N LEU A 103 -25.11 -5.36 9.21
CA LEU A 103 -24.28 -6.19 10.10
C LEU A 103 -23.68 -5.41 11.27
N SER A 104 -23.19 -4.20 11.03
CA SER A 104 -22.65 -3.29 12.04
C SER A 104 -23.61 -2.97 13.19
N SER A 105 -24.93 -2.95 12.95
CA SER A 105 -25.93 -2.73 14.00
C SER A 105 -26.02 -3.90 14.99
N LEU A 106 -25.51 -5.06 14.59
CA LEU A 106 -25.45 -6.29 15.36
C LEU A 106 -24.01 -6.67 15.69
N ALA A 107 -23.03 -5.77 15.55
CA ALA A 107 -21.65 -6.04 15.91
C ALA A 107 -21.25 -5.26 17.19
N GLY A 108 -20.41 -5.85 18.05
CA GLY A 108 -19.85 -5.19 19.24
C GLY A 108 -20.58 -5.45 20.56
N LYS A 109 -20.34 -4.58 21.57
CA LYS A 109 -20.68 -4.82 23.00
C LYS A 109 -22.16 -4.70 23.37
N ASN A 110 -23.03 -4.23 22.46
CA ASN A 110 -24.44 -3.93 22.77
C ASN A 110 -25.45 -4.86 22.09
N ILE A 111 -25.02 -5.99 21.53
CA ILE A 111 -25.98 -6.94 20.92
C ILE A 111 -26.90 -7.54 21.98
N LEU A 112 -26.37 -7.80 23.18
CA LEU A 112 -27.14 -8.31 24.33
C LEU A 112 -28.17 -7.30 24.86
N SER A 113 -28.04 -6.02 24.54
CA SER A 113 -28.98 -4.95 24.89
C SER A 113 -29.81 -4.46 23.70
N ASN A 114 -29.66 -5.09 22.53
CA ASN A 114 -30.38 -4.69 21.33
C ASN A 114 -31.84 -5.16 21.42
N THR A 115 -32.75 -4.22 21.67
CA THR A 115 -34.19 -4.49 21.81
C THR A 115 -34.80 -5.12 20.57
N ALA A 116 -34.22 -4.92 19.39
CA ALA A 116 -34.67 -5.56 18.15
C ALA A 116 -34.43 -7.06 18.15
N ILE A 117 -33.48 -7.57 18.94
CA ILE A 117 -33.22 -9.01 19.11
C ILE A 117 -33.97 -9.56 20.32
N ILE A 118 -33.95 -8.83 21.44
CA ILE A 118 -34.56 -9.29 22.72
C ILE A 118 -36.06 -9.54 22.58
N ASN A 119 -36.74 -8.77 21.74
CA ASN A 119 -38.19 -8.87 21.54
C ASN A 119 -38.59 -9.90 20.47
N LEU A 120 -37.63 -10.60 19.86
CA LEU A 120 -37.96 -11.63 18.86
C LEU A 120 -38.58 -12.87 19.54
N PRO A 121 -39.58 -13.50 18.91
CA PRO A 121 -40.12 -14.76 19.41
C PRO A 121 -39.05 -15.87 19.30
N LYS A 122 -39.12 -16.87 20.18
CA LYS A 122 -38.09 -17.93 20.29
C LYS A 122 -37.93 -18.79 19.03
N ASP A 123 -38.95 -18.86 18.18
CA ASP A 123 -38.95 -19.56 16.90
C ASP A 123 -38.59 -18.64 15.72
N ALA A 124 -38.21 -17.39 15.99
CA ALA A 124 -37.78 -16.44 14.97
C ALA A 124 -36.58 -16.98 14.18
N LYS A 125 -36.70 -16.86 12.86
CA LYS A 125 -35.64 -17.20 11.91
C LYS A 125 -34.87 -15.96 11.55
N ILE A 126 -33.54 -16.04 11.60
CA ILE A 126 -32.63 -14.96 11.23
C ILE A 126 -31.85 -15.37 10.00
N VAL A 127 -31.85 -14.53 8.97
CA VAL A 127 -31.11 -14.78 7.73
C VAL A 127 -29.99 -13.76 7.59
N PHE A 128 -28.76 -14.23 7.40
CA PHE A 128 -27.62 -13.41 7.02
C PHE A 128 -27.38 -13.54 5.52
N LEU A 129 -27.27 -12.41 4.83
CA LEU A 129 -26.93 -12.32 3.42
C LEU A 129 -25.48 -11.84 3.31
N THR A 130 -24.63 -12.62 2.63
CA THR A 130 -23.21 -12.26 2.47
C THR A 130 -22.57 -12.75 1.20
N GLY A 131 -22.00 -11.83 0.40
CA GLY A 131 -21.23 -12.17 -0.80
C GLY A 131 -22.04 -12.97 -1.83
N ILE A 132 -23.31 -12.59 -2.05
CA ILE A 132 -24.11 -13.10 -3.17
C ILE A 132 -24.01 -12.08 -4.29
N GLY A 133 -23.49 -12.49 -5.46
CA GLY A 133 -23.29 -11.59 -6.60
C GLY A 133 -22.03 -10.71 -6.50
N TYR A 134 -21.23 -10.84 -5.44
CA TYR A 134 -19.90 -10.22 -5.29
C TYR A 134 -19.08 -10.98 -4.25
N GLU A 135 -17.79 -10.66 -4.17
CA GLU A 135 -16.87 -11.29 -3.22
C GLU A 135 -16.83 -10.54 -1.88
N SER A 136 -17.22 -11.21 -0.80
CA SER A 136 -17.08 -10.71 0.57
C SER A 136 -15.65 -10.93 1.11
N ASN A 137 -15.41 -10.60 2.37
CA ASN A 137 -14.09 -10.64 3.00
C ASN A 137 -14.09 -11.45 4.32
N PRO A 138 -12.92 -11.96 4.78
CA PRO A 138 -12.83 -12.76 6.01
C PRO A 138 -13.33 -12.06 7.27
N VAL A 139 -13.19 -10.73 7.38
CA VAL A 139 -13.63 -9.97 8.56
C VAL A 139 -15.15 -9.92 8.65
N ALA A 140 -15.84 -9.69 7.53
CA ALA A 140 -17.30 -9.78 7.47
C ALA A 140 -17.80 -11.20 7.80
N ALA A 141 -17.11 -12.23 7.30
CA ALA A 141 -17.45 -13.62 7.63
C ALA A 141 -17.25 -13.92 9.13
N GLU A 142 -16.17 -13.43 9.74
CA GLU A 142 -15.93 -13.52 11.18
C GLU A 142 -17.05 -12.87 11.99
N GLU A 143 -17.42 -11.62 11.67
CA GLU A 143 -18.50 -10.88 12.33
C GLU A 143 -19.84 -11.64 12.22
N ILE A 144 -20.22 -12.09 11.01
CA ILE A 144 -21.46 -12.85 10.78
C ILE A 144 -21.47 -14.15 11.61
N MET A 145 -20.40 -14.93 11.56
CA MET A 145 -20.33 -16.19 12.27
C MET A 145 -20.36 -15.99 13.79
N PHE A 146 -19.69 -14.96 14.30
CA PHE A 146 -19.69 -14.64 15.72
C PHE A 146 -21.11 -14.25 16.20
N VAL A 147 -21.78 -13.36 15.46
CA VAL A 147 -23.16 -12.96 15.77
C VAL A 147 -24.10 -14.15 15.66
N SER A 148 -23.97 -14.97 14.62
CA SER A 148 -24.78 -16.19 14.44
C SER A 148 -24.59 -17.18 15.59
N LEU A 149 -23.35 -17.44 16.01
CA LEU A 149 -23.06 -18.35 17.12
C LEU A 149 -23.72 -17.87 18.42
N MET A 150 -23.63 -16.58 18.70
CA MET A 150 -24.22 -15.98 19.88
C MET A 150 -25.76 -16.02 19.84
N LEU A 151 -26.39 -15.72 18.70
CA LEU A 151 -27.85 -15.80 18.55
C LEU A 151 -28.36 -17.23 18.75
N GLN A 152 -27.64 -18.24 18.26
CA GLN A 152 -27.97 -19.64 18.46
C GLN A 152 -27.76 -20.08 19.92
N ARG A 153 -26.59 -19.79 20.49
CA ARG A 153 -26.21 -20.31 21.82
C ARG A 153 -26.89 -19.57 22.96
N ASP A 154 -26.98 -18.25 22.88
CA ASP A 154 -27.38 -17.39 24.00
C ASP A 154 -28.87 -16.99 23.91
N PHE A 155 -29.45 -16.96 22.70
CA PHE A 155 -30.87 -16.61 22.47
C PHE A 155 -31.72 -17.77 21.93
N ASN A 156 -31.11 -18.91 21.56
CA ASN A 156 -31.80 -20.06 20.98
C ASN A 156 -32.62 -19.71 19.72
N LEU A 157 -32.08 -18.82 18.88
CA LEU A 157 -32.70 -18.36 17.63
C LEU A 157 -32.09 -19.09 16.43
N GLN A 158 -32.93 -19.60 15.53
CA GLN A 158 -32.47 -20.32 14.35
C GLN A 158 -31.88 -19.36 13.32
N THR A 159 -30.61 -19.54 13.01
CA THR A 159 -29.87 -18.74 12.03
C THR A 159 -29.61 -19.48 10.73
N TYR A 160 -29.62 -18.72 9.64
CA TYR A 160 -29.32 -19.16 8.28
C TYR A 160 -28.31 -18.21 7.66
N ILE A 161 -27.21 -18.72 7.12
CA ILE A 161 -26.20 -17.93 6.41
C ILE A 161 -26.27 -18.29 4.93
N LEU A 162 -26.65 -17.31 4.12
CA LEU A 162 -26.77 -17.42 2.67
C LEU A 162 -25.58 -16.71 2.04
N THR A 163 -24.78 -17.44 1.27
CA THR A 163 -23.51 -16.91 0.77
C THR A 163 -23.10 -17.47 -0.58
N GLY A 164 -22.39 -16.67 -1.39
CA GLY A 164 -21.69 -17.20 -2.55
C GLY A 164 -20.43 -17.97 -2.14
N ASN A 165 -19.52 -17.25 -1.48
CA ASN A 165 -18.26 -17.82 -0.97
C ASN A 165 -18.02 -17.41 0.49
N LEU A 166 -18.14 -18.35 1.42
CA LEU A 166 -17.77 -18.12 2.81
C LEU A 166 -16.24 -18.01 2.96
N LYS A 167 -15.76 -16.86 3.41
CA LYS A 167 -14.32 -16.58 3.56
C LYS A 167 -13.82 -16.96 4.96
N VAL A 168 -13.25 -18.16 5.09
CA VAL A 168 -12.66 -18.66 6.35
C VAL A 168 -11.13 -18.58 6.38
N ALA A 169 -10.53 -17.78 5.50
CA ALA A 169 -9.08 -17.58 5.41
C ALA A 169 -8.58 -16.59 6.48
N GLY A 170 -8.69 -16.96 7.75
CA GLY A 170 -8.23 -16.19 8.91
C GLY A 170 -8.00 -17.08 10.12
N ASN A 171 -7.23 -16.58 11.09
CA ASN A 171 -6.89 -17.35 12.29
C ASN A 171 -8.15 -17.74 13.07
N GLY A 172 -8.40 -19.04 13.20
CA GLY A 172 -9.54 -19.57 13.94
C GLY A 172 -10.89 -19.52 13.22
N LEU A 173 -10.99 -18.96 12.00
CA LEU A 173 -12.28 -18.83 11.30
C LEU A 173 -12.87 -20.17 10.88
N GLU A 174 -12.04 -21.12 10.45
CA GLU A 174 -12.49 -22.50 10.16
C GLU A 174 -13.03 -23.19 11.42
N LYS A 175 -12.44 -22.92 12.58
CA LYS A 175 -12.94 -23.44 13.87
C LYS A 175 -14.28 -22.79 14.22
N LEU A 176 -14.40 -21.48 14.10
CA LEU A 176 -15.64 -20.73 14.34
C LEU A 176 -16.78 -21.19 13.41
N TYR A 177 -16.48 -21.44 12.13
CA TYR A 177 -17.41 -22.04 11.18
C TYR A 177 -17.94 -23.40 11.66
N ARG A 178 -17.07 -24.28 12.17
CA ARG A 178 -17.49 -25.59 12.71
C ARG A 178 -18.36 -25.42 13.96
N GLU A 179 -17.99 -24.51 14.85
CA GLU A 179 -18.75 -24.21 16.07
C GLU A 179 -20.16 -23.69 15.75
N THR A 180 -20.30 -22.77 14.80
CA THR A 180 -21.63 -22.30 14.36
C THR A 180 -22.48 -23.41 13.76
N LYS A 181 -21.89 -24.33 12.99
CA LYS A 181 -22.60 -25.50 12.45
C LYS A 181 -23.06 -26.44 13.55
N ILE A 182 -22.21 -26.74 14.53
CA ILE A 182 -22.57 -27.59 15.69
C ILE A 182 -23.68 -26.92 16.49
N ALA A 183 -23.66 -25.60 16.63
CA ALA A 183 -24.71 -24.83 17.29
C ALA A 183 -26.03 -24.77 16.49
N GLY A 184 -26.09 -25.33 15.28
CA GLY A 184 -27.32 -25.42 14.48
C GLY A 184 -27.48 -24.34 13.41
N THR A 185 -26.47 -23.50 13.15
CA THR A 185 -26.50 -22.55 12.02
C THR A 185 -26.54 -23.31 10.70
N VAL A 186 -27.53 -23.00 9.85
CA VAL A 186 -27.67 -23.61 8.53
C VAL A 186 -26.99 -22.73 7.48
N TYR A 187 -26.20 -23.34 6.60
CA TYR A 187 -25.49 -22.63 5.53
C TYR A 187 -26.06 -23.02 4.17
N PHE A 188 -26.41 -22.03 3.37
CA PHE A 188 -26.72 -22.21 1.95
C PHE A 188 -25.64 -21.54 1.12
N LYS A 189 -25.01 -22.33 0.24
CA LYS A 189 -23.98 -21.86 -0.69
C LYS A 189 -24.56 -21.77 -2.09
N PHE A 190 -24.27 -20.66 -2.76
CA PHE A 190 -24.75 -20.36 -4.10
C PHE A 190 -23.56 -20.18 -5.05
N THR A 191 -23.46 -21.02 -6.07
CA THR A 191 -22.42 -20.94 -7.09
C THR A 191 -23.02 -20.48 -8.41
N ASP A 192 -24.09 -21.15 -8.83
CA ASP A 192 -24.75 -20.95 -10.13
C ASP A 192 -26.20 -20.48 -9.98
N THR A 193 -26.78 -20.61 -8.78
CA THR A 193 -28.17 -20.25 -8.49
C THR A 193 -28.24 -19.17 -7.43
N ALA A 194 -28.75 -17.98 -7.75
CA ALA A 194 -28.97 -16.94 -6.75
C ALA A 194 -30.34 -17.13 -6.07
N PRO A 195 -30.45 -16.95 -4.74
CA PRO A 195 -31.75 -16.96 -4.07
C PRO A 195 -32.58 -15.77 -4.53
N LYS A 196 -33.89 -15.99 -4.64
CA LYS A 196 -34.85 -14.92 -4.91
C LYS A 196 -35.30 -14.33 -3.58
N ILE A 197 -34.89 -13.10 -3.33
CA ILE A 197 -35.18 -12.36 -2.10
C ILE A 197 -36.30 -11.37 -2.41
N LEU A 198 -37.45 -11.55 -1.77
CA LEU A 198 -38.64 -10.73 -1.96
C LEU A 198 -38.90 -9.89 -0.72
N GLN A 199 -39.07 -8.58 -0.92
CA GLN A 199 -39.50 -7.64 0.11
C GLN A 199 -40.91 -7.15 -0.24
N ASP A 200 -41.85 -7.29 0.70
CA ASP A 200 -43.21 -6.77 0.54
C ASP A 200 -43.30 -5.26 0.89
N ASN A 201 -44.51 -4.70 0.76
CA ASN A 201 -44.76 -3.28 1.05
C ASN A 201 -44.65 -2.93 2.55
N GLU A 202 -44.77 -3.92 3.43
CA GLU A 202 -44.63 -3.77 4.90
C GLU A 202 -43.16 -3.94 5.34
N GLY A 203 -42.29 -4.38 4.43
CA GLY A 203 -40.86 -4.59 4.65
C GLY A 203 -40.51 -5.98 5.17
N ASN A 204 -41.45 -6.95 5.12
CA ASN A 204 -41.18 -8.34 5.45
C ASN A 204 -40.43 -9.03 4.31
N ILE A 205 -39.57 -9.98 4.66
CA ILE A 205 -38.74 -10.70 3.71
C ILE A 205 -39.23 -12.13 3.52
N SER A 206 -39.23 -12.60 2.28
CA SER A 206 -39.36 -14.00 1.92
C SER A 206 -38.19 -14.38 1.01
N VAL A 207 -37.46 -15.43 1.40
CA VAL A 207 -36.33 -15.95 0.62
C VAL A 207 -36.71 -17.29 0.02
N GLU A 208 -36.75 -17.34 -1.31
CA GLU A 208 -36.97 -18.56 -2.09
C GLU A 208 -35.62 -19.00 -2.67
N LEU A 209 -35.22 -20.24 -2.40
CA LEU A 209 -33.92 -20.76 -2.82
C LEU A 209 -34.01 -22.25 -3.14
N THR A 210 -33.15 -22.71 -4.05
CA THR A 210 -32.90 -24.13 -4.29
C THR A 210 -31.51 -24.44 -3.77
N ASP A 211 -31.39 -25.43 -2.88
CA ASP A 211 -30.07 -25.86 -2.41
C ASP A 211 -29.34 -26.65 -3.50
N GLU A 212 -28.15 -26.20 -3.91
CA GLU A 212 -27.40 -26.82 -5.00
C GLU A 212 -26.97 -28.26 -4.68
N ILE A 213 -26.82 -28.59 -3.39
CA ILE A 213 -26.39 -29.90 -2.92
C ILE A 213 -27.58 -30.88 -2.89
N THR A 214 -28.64 -30.55 -2.17
CA THR A 214 -29.80 -31.44 -1.99
C THR A 214 -30.82 -31.37 -3.13
N ARG A 215 -30.75 -30.33 -3.98
CA ARG A 215 -31.72 -30.04 -5.05
C ARG A 215 -33.15 -29.82 -4.55
N LEU A 216 -33.31 -29.49 -3.27
CA LEU A 216 -34.59 -29.20 -2.65
C LEU A 216 -34.86 -27.70 -2.68
N ASP A 217 -36.13 -27.35 -2.87
CA ASP A 217 -36.61 -25.99 -2.79
C ASP A 217 -36.97 -25.63 -1.35
N PHE A 218 -36.49 -24.48 -0.89
CA PHE A 218 -36.74 -23.95 0.43
C PHE A 218 -37.38 -22.56 0.33
N ARG A 219 -38.27 -22.28 1.28
CA ARG A 219 -38.80 -20.95 1.53
C ARG A 219 -38.57 -20.57 2.98
N ILE A 220 -37.89 -19.44 3.20
CA ILE A 220 -37.59 -18.91 4.53
C ILE A 220 -38.26 -17.54 4.66
N ASN A 221 -39.09 -17.36 5.69
CA ASN A 221 -39.67 -16.08 6.05
C ASN A 221 -39.00 -15.61 7.36
N PRO A 222 -37.84 -14.94 7.28
CA PRO A 222 -37.12 -14.50 8.46
C PRO A 222 -37.85 -13.38 9.19
N ALA A 223 -37.78 -13.41 10.52
CA ALA A 223 -38.20 -12.28 11.35
C ALA A 223 -37.16 -11.13 11.31
N LEU A 224 -35.90 -11.48 11.03
CA LEU A 224 -34.82 -10.53 10.87
C LEU A 224 -33.89 -10.95 9.73
N THR A 225 -33.63 -10.04 8.81
CA THR A 225 -32.63 -10.20 7.75
C THR A 225 -31.45 -9.29 8.05
N VAL A 226 -30.24 -9.85 8.03
CA VAL A 226 -28.99 -9.13 8.27
C VAL A 226 -28.22 -9.05 6.97
N VAL A 227 -27.89 -7.84 6.57
CA VAL A 227 -27.18 -7.54 5.33
C VAL A 227 -25.73 -7.22 5.67
N ASP A 228 -24.78 -7.88 5.01
CA ASP A 228 -23.37 -7.53 5.13
C ASP A 228 -23.05 -6.15 4.52
N GLU A 229 -21.81 -5.70 4.73
CA GLU A 229 -21.42 -4.32 4.44
C GLU A 229 -20.10 -4.27 3.68
N PHE A 230 -19.98 -3.32 2.76
CA PHE A 230 -18.68 -2.93 2.22
C PHE A 230 -17.97 -2.01 3.20
N THR A 231 -16.72 -2.34 3.49
CA THR A 231 -15.82 -1.53 4.31
C THR A 231 -14.87 -0.76 3.41
N TYR A 232 -14.76 0.55 3.60
CA TYR A 232 -13.89 1.41 2.80
C TYR A 232 -13.24 2.52 3.65
N PRO A 233 -12.14 3.13 3.17
CA PRO A 233 -11.49 4.25 3.85
C PRO A 233 -12.43 5.44 4.06
N SER A 234 -12.39 6.06 5.24
CA SER A 234 -13.16 7.29 5.49
C SER A 234 -12.73 8.43 4.58
N ALA A 235 -13.62 9.41 4.38
CA ALA A 235 -13.28 10.61 3.61
C ALA A 235 -12.06 11.34 4.19
N TYR A 236 -11.95 11.39 5.53
CA TYR A 236 -10.83 12.01 6.21
C TYR A 236 -9.51 11.26 6.00
N MET A 237 -9.53 9.93 5.90
CA MET A 237 -8.33 9.14 5.60
C MET A 237 -7.67 9.55 4.28
N LYS A 238 -8.48 9.87 3.25
CA LYS A 238 -7.96 10.41 1.97
C LYS A 238 -7.32 11.79 2.15
N GLU A 239 -7.92 12.65 2.98
CA GLU A 239 -7.34 13.95 3.32
C GLU A 239 -5.99 13.78 4.06
N LEU A 240 -5.91 12.85 5.01
CA LEU A 240 -4.68 12.53 5.74
C LEU A 240 -3.59 12.01 4.80
N ALA A 241 -3.93 11.16 3.83
CA ALA A 241 -2.98 10.69 2.81
C ALA A 241 -2.35 11.87 2.06
N ALA A 242 -3.15 12.85 1.65
CA ALA A 242 -2.66 14.04 0.96
C ALA A 242 -1.80 14.93 1.88
N VAL A 243 -2.26 15.19 3.10
CA VAL A 243 -1.58 16.03 4.11
C VAL A 243 -0.21 15.47 4.48
N PHE A 244 -0.12 14.16 4.69
CA PHE A 244 1.13 13.50 5.03
C PHE A 244 1.94 13.10 3.80
N GLY A 245 1.38 13.19 2.58
CA GLY A 245 2.05 12.80 1.35
C GLY A 245 2.30 11.30 1.26
N LEU A 246 1.31 10.51 1.65
CA LEU A 246 1.37 9.05 1.70
C LEU A 246 0.86 8.41 0.42
N HIS A 247 1.45 7.28 0.06
CA HIS A 247 0.95 6.43 -1.02
C HIS A 247 -0.19 5.54 -0.50
N THR A 248 -1.24 5.38 -1.31
CA THR A 248 -2.37 4.50 -0.99
C THR A 248 -2.25 3.17 -1.70
N GLY A 249 -2.76 2.10 -1.10
CA GLY A 249 -2.86 0.78 -1.68
C GLY A 249 -4.21 0.47 -2.31
N ALA A 250 -4.48 -0.83 -2.43
CA ALA A 250 -5.76 -1.33 -2.93
C ALA A 250 -6.92 -0.81 -2.06
N GLY A 251 -8.06 -0.50 -2.69
CA GLY A 251 -9.25 0.02 -2.00
C GLY A 251 -9.09 1.43 -1.41
N GLY A 252 -7.95 2.10 -1.60
CA GLY A 252 -7.69 3.45 -1.10
C GLY A 252 -7.17 3.51 0.35
N PHE A 253 -6.85 2.35 0.96
CA PHE A 253 -6.23 2.31 2.29
C PHE A 253 -4.78 2.81 2.26
N LEU A 254 -4.23 3.17 3.42
CA LEU A 254 -2.95 3.87 3.52
C LEU A 254 -1.71 2.96 3.49
N GLN A 255 -1.89 1.64 3.40
CA GLN A 255 -0.78 0.73 3.12
C GLN A 255 -0.67 0.45 1.64
N SER A 256 0.43 0.93 1.04
CA SER A 256 0.80 0.58 -0.33
C SER A 256 1.16 -0.91 -0.44
N GLY A 257 0.91 -1.52 -1.61
CA GLY A 257 1.30 -2.91 -1.91
C GLY A 257 2.81 -3.13 -2.15
N ASN A 258 3.68 -2.29 -1.59
CA ASN A 258 5.12 -2.40 -1.75
C ASN A 258 5.71 -3.41 -0.75
N LEU A 259 6.43 -4.42 -1.24
CA LEU A 259 7.04 -5.48 -0.41
C LEU A 259 8.03 -4.96 0.64
N TYR A 260 8.61 -3.77 0.43
CA TYR A 260 9.52 -3.12 1.38
C TYR A 260 8.81 -2.18 2.35
N ARG A 261 7.48 -2.08 2.26
CA ARG A 261 6.57 -1.28 3.12
C ARG A 261 5.40 -2.13 3.60
N THR A 262 5.66 -3.39 3.94
CA THR A 262 4.69 -4.32 4.52
C THR A 262 4.46 -4.03 6.01
N GLY A 263 3.43 -4.62 6.61
CA GLY A 263 3.08 -4.34 8.00
C GLY A 263 2.55 -2.92 8.16
N ILE A 264 3.10 -2.09 9.05
CA ILE A 264 2.55 -0.77 9.35
C ILE A 264 3.35 0.40 8.75
N TYR A 265 4.34 0.11 7.89
CA TYR A 265 5.21 1.12 7.28
C TYR A 265 4.54 1.88 6.13
N THR A 266 4.90 3.16 5.98
CA THR A 266 4.51 3.99 4.84
C THR A 266 5.72 4.38 3.99
N ASN A 267 5.51 5.06 2.87
CA ASN A 267 6.59 5.67 2.10
C ASN A 267 7.37 6.72 2.92
N ARG A 268 6.84 7.28 4.01
CA ARG A 268 7.57 8.23 4.87
C ARG A 268 8.02 7.56 6.16
N LYS A 269 9.34 7.47 6.35
CA LYS A 269 9.94 6.99 7.60
C LYS A 269 9.44 7.82 8.79
N GLY A 270 9.13 7.16 9.90
CA GLY A 270 8.56 7.79 11.10
C GLY A 270 7.04 8.04 11.03
N ILE A 271 6.38 7.75 9.90
CA ILE A 271 4.92 7.75 9.78
C ILE A 271 4.44 6.32 9.55
N PHE A 272 3.58 5.84 10.42
CA PHE A 272 3.02 4.49 10.43
C PHE A 272 1.51 4.53 10.22
N VAL A 273 0.96 3.42 9.71
CA VAL A 273 -0.49 3.22 9.51
C VAL A 273 -0.91 1.97 10.25
N ALA A 274 -1.92 2.06 11.10
CA ALA A 274 -2.32 0.97 11.99
C ALA A 274 -3.83 0.74 11.95
N GLY A 275 -4.24 -0.52 12.04
CA GLY A 275 -5.63 -0.92 12.15
C GLY A 275 -6.44 -0.59 10.89
N PRO A 276 -7.68 -0.08 11.03
CA PRO A 276 -8.58 0.19 9.89
C PRO A 276 -8.02 1.15 8.81
N SER A 277 -7.01 1.95 9.15
CA SER A 277 -6.30 2.80 8.18
C SER A 277 -5.46 2.02 7.18
N ARG A 278 -5.05 0.82 7.55
CA ARG A 278 -4.15 -0.02 6.78
C ARG A 278 -4.89 -0.90 5.78
N ALA A 279 -5.96 -1.55 6.23
CA ALA A 279 -6.79 -2.47 5.45
C ALA A 279 -8.09 -2.79 6.22
N ILE A 280 -8.90 -3.69 5.65
CA ILE A 280 -10.01 -4.33 6.38
C ILE A 280 -9.40 -5.42 7.28
N LEU A 281 -9.40 -5.17 8.59
CA LEU A 281 -8.73 -6.00 9.59
C LEU A 281 -9.70 -6.38 10.71
N ASN A 282 -9.47 -7.54 11.31
CA ASN A 282 -10.20 -7.96 12.51
C ASN A 282 -9.59 -7.38 13.79
N THR A 283 -10.23 -7.67 14.92
CA THR A 283 -9.83 -7.13 16.22
C THR A 283 -8.42 -7.56 16.64
N ALA A 284 -8.03 -8.82 16.36
CA ALA A 284 -6.71 -9.34 16.72
C ALA A 284 -5.58 -8.68 15.92
N ASP A 285 -5.80 -8.48 14.62
CA ASP A 285 -4.88 -7.76 13.74
C ASP A 285 -4.75 -6.30 14.16
N ASN A 286 -5.86 -5.64 14.52
CA ASN A 286 -5.85 -4.27 15.03
C ASN A 286 -5.00 -4.10 16.29
N LEU A 287 -5.07 -5.07 17.23
CA LEU A 287 -4.25 -5.06 18.44
C LEU A 287 -2.76 -5.27 18.13
N THR A 288 -2.47 -6.16 17.18
CA THR A 288 -1.11 -6.45 16.72
C THR A 288 -0.50 -5.21 16.06
N ASP A 289 -1.25 -4.52 15.20
CA ASP A 289 -0.84 -3.25 14.59
C ASP A 289 -0.57 -2.17 15.64
N SER A 290 -1.42 -2.06 16.67
CA SER A 290 -1.22 -1.11 17.77
C SER A 290 0.08 -1.36 18.53
N ALA A 291 0.36 -2.62 18.91
CA ALA A 291 1.57 -2.99 19.61
C ALA A 291 2.82 -2.75 18.74
N ASN A 292 2.76 -3.13 17.46
CA ASN A 292 3.85 -2.87 16.50
C ASN A 292 4.12 -1.38 16.36
N ALA A 293 3.08 -0.55 16.25
CA ALA A 293 3.23 0.90 16.12
C ALA A 293 3.91 1.51 17.35
N ALA A 294 3.53 1.06 18.55
CA ALA A 294 4.16 1.50 19.79
C ALA A 294 5.65 1.14 19.86
N ILE A 295 6.02 -0.10 19.51
CA ILE A 295 7.41 -0.56 19.47
C ILE A 295 8.22 0.28 18.47
N LEU A 296 7.70 0.48 17.25
CA LEU A 296 8.44 1.19 16.20
C LEU A 296 8.65 2.66 16.51
N ILE A 297 7.66 3.33 17.11
CA ILE A 297 7.80 4.72 17.56
C ILE A 297 8.78 4.84 18.72
N SER A 298 8.71 3.94 19.69
CA SER A 298 9.62 3.96 20.85
C SER A 298 11.08 3.78 20.42
N GLY A 299 11.33 2.99 19.37
CA GLY A 299 12.66 2.78 18.81
C GLY A 299 13.18 3.88 17.88
N ILE A 300 12.47 5.00 17.69
CA ILE A 300 12.95 6.12 16.85
C ILE A 300 14.20 6.77 17.45
N SER A 301 14.25 6.93 18.78
CA SER A 301 15.32 7.65 19.47
C SER A 301 16.65 6.88 19.54
N ASP A 302 16.64 5.56 19.37
CA ASP A 302 17.80 4.68 19.60
C ASP A 302 18.63 4.38 18.34
N LYS A 303 18.29 4.96 17.18
CA LYS A 303 18.96 4.62 15.91
C LYS A 303 20.27 5.37 15.74
N ASN A 304 21.38 4.63 15.79
CA ASN A 304 22.65 5.08 15.22
C ASN A 304 22.45 5.46 13.75
N LYS A 305 22.90 6.66 13.36
CA LYS A 305 22.82 7.13 11.97
C LYS A 305 23.76 6.31 11.09
N GLU A 306 23.24 5.28 10.44
CA GLU A 306 23.95 4.59 9.35
C GLU A 306 24.25 5.57 8.21
N PHE A 307 25.47 5.51 7.68
CA PHE A 307 25.82 6.23 6.46
C PHE A 307 24.92 5.77 5.31
N LYS A 308 24.12 6.70 4.78
CA LYS A 308 23.19 6.45 3.67
C LYS A 308 23.48 7.42 2.55
N VAL A 309 23.33 6.94 1.32
CA VAL A 309 23.35 7.77 0.13
C VAL A 309 22.25 8.82 0.23
N THR A 310 22.62 10.09 0.29
CA THR A 310 21.64 11.19 0.30
C THR A 310 21.81 12.09 -0.91
N ALA A 311 20.75 12.82 -1.24
CA ALA A 311 20.79 13.86 -2.26
C ALA A 311 21.19 15.20 -1.63
N ALA A 312 21.89 16.05 -2.37
CA ALA A 312 22.23 17.41 -1.97
C ALA A 312 21.92 18.39 -3.11
N ILE A 313 21.32 19.54 -2.79
CA ILE A 313 20.99 20.60 -3.76
C ILE A 313 22.06 21.70 -3.69
N LYS A 314 22.77 21.92 -4.79
CA LYS A 314 23.76 23.00 -4.91
C LYS A 314 23.06 24.34 -5.10
N SER A 315 23.08 25.17 -4.06
CA SER A 315 22.33 26.44 -4.00
C SER A 315 22.65 27.38 -5.18
N GLY A 316 23.92 27.50 -5.61
CA GLY A 316 24.32 28.38 -6.71
C GLY A 316 23.89 27.92 -8.11
N SER A 317 23.47 26.66 -8.27
CA SER A 317 22.99 26.12 -9.55
C SER A 317 21.48 25.92 -9.56
N CYS A 318 20.78 26.03 -8.43
CA CYS A 318 19.35 25.75 -8.35
C CYS A 318 18.52 26.95 -8.78
N ILE A 319 17.68 26.77 -9.82
CA ILE A 319 16.74 27.79 -10.31
C ILE A 319 15.35 27.73 -9.62
N ARG A 320 15.21 26.93 -8.55
CA ARG A 320 13.97 26.80 -7.76
C ARG A 320 12.71 26.41 -8.56
N CYS A 321 12.84 25.57 -9.59
CA CYS A 321 11.71 25.07 -10.38
C CYS A 321 10.79 24.07 -9.66
N LEU A 322 11.20 23.60 -8.47
CA LEU A 322 10.48 22.68 -7.59
C LEU A 322 10.18 21.28 -8.17
N THR A 323 10.84 20.89 -9.27
CA THR A 323 10.69 19.53 -9.82
C THR A 323 11.09 18.46 -8.80
N CYS A 324 12.20 18.69 -8.08
CA CYS A 324 12.67 17.78 -7.03
C CYS A 324 11.66 17.58 -5.90
N TYR A 325 10.92 18.63 -5.54
CA TYR A 325 9.88 18.58 -4.51
C TYR A 325 8.70 17.71 -4.95
N ARG A 326 8.24 17.91 -6.20
CA ARG A 326 7.09 17.17 -6.76
C ARG A 326 7.40 15.69 -6.99
N CYS A 327 8.60 15.36 -7.45
CA CYS A 327 8.96 13.99 -7.83
C CYS A 327 9.51 13.13 -6.68
N CYS A 328 9.66 13.66 -5.45
CA CYS A 328 10.21 12.90 -4.34
C CYS A 328 9.11 12.04 -3.68
N PRO A 329 9.14 10.70 -3.79
CA PRO A 329 8.12 9.83 -3.19
C PRO A 329 8.21 9.80 -1.66
N TYR A 330 9.30 10.32 -1.08
CA TYR A 330 9.56 10.31 0.37
C TYR A 330 9.25 11.63 1.06
N LYS A 331 8.85 12.65 0.29
CA LYS A 331 8.74 14.04 0.77
C LYS A 331 10.00 14.51 1.51
N ALA A 332 11.17 14.11 1.00
CA ALA A 332 12.47 14.45 1.59
C ALA A 332 12.99 15.83 1.17
N ILE A 333 12.25 16.56 0.34
CA ILE A 333 12.59 17.94 -0.04
C ILE A 333 11.75 18.88 0.83
N ASP A 334 12.42 19.69 1.64
CA ASP A 334 11.76 20.72 2.41
C ASP A 334 11.71 22.04 1.62
N LEU A 335 10.65 22.81 1.87
CA LEU A 335 10.40 24.11 1.25
C LEU A 335 10.23 25.15 2.35
N ASP A 336 11.36 25.75 2.70
CA ASP A 336 11.42 26.99 3.47
C ASP A 336 11.80 28.14 2.50
N THR A 337 12.86 28.89 2.75
CA THR A 337 13.35 29.96 1.84
C THR A 337 13.86 29.44 0.49
N LYS A 338 14.41 28.22 0.48
CA LYS A 338 14.93 27.54 -0.71
C LYS A 338 14.74 26.02 -0.56
N PRO A 339 14.62 25.27 -1.67
CA PRO A 339 14.54 23.82 -1.60
C PRO A 339 15.80 23.23 -0.98
N SER A 340 15.63 22.42 0.06
CA SER A 340 16.69 21.69 0.75
C SER A 340 16.32 20.21 0.87
N VAL A 341 17.32 19.33 1.02
CA VAL A 341 17.08 17.90 1.25
C VAL A 341 17.16 17.66 2.75
N MET A 342 16.15 16.98 3.31
CA MET A 342 16.21 16.40 4.65
C MET A 342 16.93 15.05 4.55
N PRO A 343 18.18 14.92 5.07
CA PRO A 343 19.00 13.73 4.87
C PRO A 343 18.34 12.47 5.44
N ASP A 344 17.73 12.57 6.62
CA ASP A 344 17.13 11.44 7.32
C ASP A 344 15.85 10.91 6.62
N ALA A 345 15.14 11.77 5.86
CA ALA A 345 14.03 11.37 5.01
C ALA A 345 14.49 10.79 3.65
N CYS A 346 15.67 11.16 3.17
CA CYS A 346 16.15 10.78 1.84
C CYS A 346 16.50 9.28 1.79
N GLN A 347 15.96 8.56 0.80
CA GLN A 347 16.31 7.14 0.56
C GLN A 347 17.35 6.92 -0.53
N GLY A 348 17.96 7.99 -1.07
CA GLY A 348 19.02 7.88 -2.07
C GLY A 348 18.59 7.34 -3.45
N CYS A 349 17.31 7.44 -3.81
CA CYS A 349 16.78 6.85 -5.06
C CYS A 349 17.26 7.53 -6.35
N GLY A 350 17.71 8.77 -6.28
CA GLY A 350 18.24 9.51 -7.44
C GLY A 350 17.20 10.07 -8.41
N ILE A 351 15.89 9.94 -8.15
CA ILE A 351 14.84 10.50 -9.02
C ILE A 351 15.02 12.01 -9.19
N CYS A 352 15.12 12.75 -8.07
CA CYS A 352 15.30 14.21 -8.13
C CYS A 352 16.59 14.64 -8.85
N PHE A 353 17.65 13.84 -8.77
CA PHE A 353 18.90 14.08 -9.49
C PHE A 353 18.69 14.05 -10.99
N ALA A 354 17.98 13.02 -11.45
CA ALA A 354 17.76 12.79 -12.86
C ALA A 354 16.72 13.73 -13.47
N GLU A 355 15.74 14.14 -12.68
CA GLU A 355 14.68 15.07 -13.09
C GLU A 355 15.08 16.55 -12.97
N CYS A 356 16.25 16.86 -12.41
CA CYS A 356 16.68 18.25 -12.25
C CYS A 356 17.14 18.84 -13.59
N PRO A 357 16.39 19.79 -14.20
CA PRO A 357 16.73 20.30 -15.53
C PRO A 357 18.03 21.10 -15.55
N ARG A 358 18.49 21.59 -14.38
CA ARG A 358 19.73 22.37 -14.26
C ARG A 358 20.93 21.55 -13.82
N GLY A 359 20.74 20.26 -13.50
CA GLY A 359 21.78 19.39 -12.94
C GLY A 359 22.28 19.85 -11.56
N ALA A 360 21.47 20.60 -10.81
CA ALA A 360 21.85 21.22 -9.53
C ALA A 360 21.93 20.24 -8.35
N ILE A 361 21.48 19.00 -8.53
CA ILE A 361 21.41 17.99 -7.46
C ILE A 361 22.57 17.02 -7.62
N SER A 362 23.21 16.61 -6.52
CA SER A 362 24.17 15.50 -6.44
C SER A 362 23.65 14.41 -5.51
N LEU A 363 24.17 13.19 -5.65
CA LEU A 363 24.00 12.12 -4.66
C LEU A 363 25.36 11.75 -4.09
N ASP A 364 25.39 11.34 -2.83
CA ASP A 364 26.60 10.80 -2.15
C ASP A 364 26.91 9.34 -2.54
N PHE A 365 26.21 8.80 -3.55
CA PHE A 365 26.61 7.60 -4.29
C PHE A 365 27.69 8.04 -5.29
N PRO A 366 28.70 7.20 -5.62
CA PRO A 366 30.01 7.71 -6.02
C PRO A 366 29.89 8.78 -7.10
N ASP A 367 30.69 9.85 -6.93
CA ASP A 367 30.79 11.09 -7.71
C ASP A 367 30.01 11.08 -9.04
N LYS A 368 29.33 12.17 -9.39
CA LYS A 368 28.69 12.36 -10.72
C LYS A 368 29.58 11.95 -11.89
N ARG A 369 30.90 11.99 -11.72
CA ARG A 369 31.92 11.59 -12.69
C ARG A 369 32.12 10.08 -12.81
N ARG A 370 31.77 9.26 -11.82
CA ARG A 370 31.99 7.80 -11.84
C ARG A 370 31.26 7.15 -13.00
N VAL A 371 29.96 7.38 -13.16
CA VAL A 371 29.17 6.75 -14.23
C VAL A 371 29.73 7.10 -15.62
N PRO A 372 29.97 8.38 -15.97
CA PRO A 372 30.66 8.74 -17.21
C PRO A 372 32.05 8.10 -17.36
N ALA A 373 32.84 8.03 -16.27
CA ALA A 373 34.16 7.41 -16.31
C ALA A 373 34.11 5.90 -16.57
N GLU A 374 33.16 5.18 -15.96
CA GLU A 374 32.96 3.74 -16.20
C GLU A 374 32.50 3.45 -17.63
N ILE A 375 31.65 4.31 -18.18
CA ILE A 375 31.20 4.24 -19.59
C ILE A 375 32.40 4.44 -20.52
N ARG A 376 33.19 5.50 -20.30
CA ARG A 376 34.38 5.79 -21.11
C ARG A 376 35.39 4.66 -21.04
N GLN A 377 35.69 4.18 -19.84
CA GLN A 377 36.60 3.06 -19.61
C GLN A 377 36.12 1.80 -20.37
N ALA A 378 34.82 1.53 -20.38
CA ALA A 378 34.28 0.39 -21.13
C ALA A 378 34.47 0.56 -22.64
N SER A 379 34.29 1.76 -23.18
CA SER A 379 34.59 2.05 -24.59
C SER A 379 36.06 1.87 -24.93
N ASP A 380 36.96 2.28 -24.04
CA ASP A 380 38.42 2.19 -24.28
C ASP A 380 38.92 0.74 -24.27
N HIS A 381 38.25 -0.15 -23.53
CA HIS A 381 38.63 -1.55 -23.39
C HIS A 381 37.80 -2.53 -24.26
N ALA A 382 36.80 -2.05 -25.00
CA ALA A 382 35.98 -2.90 -25.85
C ALA A 382 36.83 -3.58 -26.92
N LYS A 383 36.86 -4.92 -26.91
CA LYS A 383 37.69 -5.73 -27.84
C LYS A 383 36.89 -6.35 -28.97
N ALA A 384 35.57 -6.42 -28.84
CA ALA A 384 34.68 -6.88 -29.90
C ALA A 384 33.39 -6.04 -29.91
N SER A 385 32.57 -6.30 -30.90
CA SER A 385 31.26 -5.69 -31.10
C SER A 385 30.18 -6.78 -30.90
N PRO A 386 29.02 -6.47 -30.28
CA PRO A 386 28.59 -5.15 -29.82
C PRO A 386 29.04 -4.78 -28.40
N LEU A 387 29.41 -3.52 -28.16
CA LEU A 387 29.56 -2.95 -26.81
C LEU A 387 28.20 -2.64 -26.20
N ILE A 388 27.89 -3.28 -25.07
CA ILE A 388 26.64 -3.10 -24.32
C ILE A 388 26.93 -2.42 -22.99
N ILE A 389 26.28 -1.27 -22.75
CA ILE A 389 26.27 -0.62 -21.42
C ILE A 389 24.96 -0.97 -20.71
N ALA A 390 25.03 -1.75 -19.64
CA ALA A 390 23.87 -2.15 -18.83
C ALA A 390 23.82 -1.41 -17.50
N PHE A 391 22.89 -0.46 -17.36
CA PHE A 391 22.61 0.20 -16.09
C PHE A 391 21.77 -0.71 -15.19
N CYS A 392 22.35 -1.14 -14.07
CA CYS A 392 21.72 -2.11 -13.18
C CYS A 392 21.40 -1.49 -11.81
N CYS A 393 20.15 -1.59 -11.39
CA CYS A 393 19.74 -1.23 -10.04
C CYS A 393 20.42 -2.14 -9.00
N SER A 394 21.13 -1.55 -8.02
CA SER A 394 21.89 -2.25 -6.98
C SER A 394 21.06 -3.21 -6.12
N ARG A 395 19.75 -2.94 -6.00
CA ARG A 395 18.81 -3.73 -5.19
C ARG A 395 18.05 -4.79 -5.99
N SER A 396 18.37 -4.97 -7.28
CA SER A 396 17.73 -5.99 -8.13
C SER A 396 18.70 -6.52 -9.17
N ALA A 397 18.77 -5.91 -10.35
CA ALA A 397 19.54 -6.39 -11.49
C ALA A 397 21.03 -6.61 -11.21
N ALA A 398 21.67 -5.78 -10.37
CA ALA A 398 23.07 -6.01 -10.00
C ALA A 398 23.26 -7.34 -9.23
N ARG A 399 22.32 -7.66 -8.33
CA ARG A 399 22.31 -8.93 -7.59
C ARG A 399 21.93 -10.11 -8.47
N ALA A 400 21.01 -9.91 -9.42
CA ALA A 400 20.72 -10.91 -10.43
C ALA A 400 21.97 -11.25 -11.26
N LYS A 401 22.77 -10.24 -11.64
CA LYS A 401 24.04 -10.45 -12.32
C LYS A 401 25.06 -11.22 -11.48
N GLU A 402 25.20 -10.87 -10.19
CA GLU A 402 26.08 -11.60 -9.27
C GLU A 402 25.69 -13.08 -9.18
N LEU A 403 24.39 -13.35 -9.04
CA LEU A 403 23.85 -14.70 -9.06
C LEU A 403 24.14 -15.40 -10.39
N ALA A 404 23.93 -14.73 -11.52
CA ALA A 404 24.18 -15.27 -12.84
C ALA A 404 25.63 -15.77 -12.99
N VAL A 405 26.60 -14.95 -12.57
CA VAL A 405 28.02 -15.29 -12.57
C VAL A 405 28.30 -16.45 -11.62
N SER A 406 27.73 -16.44 -10.42
CA SER A 406 27.93 -17.50 -9.43
C SER A 406 27.40 -18.87 -9.89
N MET A 407 26.36 -18.87 -10.74
CA MET A 407 25.77 -20.07 -11.33
C MET A 407 26.53 -20.53 -12.59
N GLY A 408 27.57 -19.81 -13.00
CA GLY A 408 28.39 -20.16 -14.16
C GLY A 408 27.74 -19.83 -15.51
N TYR A 409 26.71 -18.97 -15.55
CA TYR A 409 26.15 -18.52 -16.82
C TYR A 409 27.15 -17.64 -17.56
N LYS A 410 27.33 -17.90 -18.85
CA LYS A 410 28.12 -17.05 -19.73
C LYS A 410 27.35 -15.75 -19.99
N LEU A 411 28.08 -14.63 -19.97
CA LEU A 411 27.55 -13.31 -20.33
C LEU A 411 28.27 -12.81 -21.59
N PRO A 412 27.68 -11.88 -22.35
CA PRO A 412 28.34 -11.29 -23.52
C PRO A 412 29.70 -10.67 -23.17
N ASP A 413 30.71 -10.89 -24.02
CA ASP A 413 32.11 -10.55 -23.73
C ASP A 413 32.33 -9.02 -23.56
N ASN A 414 31.55 -8.19 -24.25
CA ASN A 414 31.59 -6.72 -24.13
C ASN A 414 30.36 -6.13 -23.42
N LEU A 415 29.79 -6.87 -22.47
CA LEU A 415 28.79 -6.34 -21.54
C LEU A 415 29.47 -5.60 -20.38
N LYS A 416 29.32 -4.28 -20.32
CA LYS A 416 29.68 -3.49 -19.13
C LYS A 416 28.44 -3.24 -18.28
N VAL A 417 28.44 -3.81 -17.07
CA VAL A 417 27.47 -3.44 -16.03
C VAL A 417 27.93 -2.17 -15.32
N VAL A 418 27.04 -1.17 -15.27
CA VAL A 418 27.17 0.05 -14.48
C VAL A 418 26.13 -0.02 -13.36
N GLU A 419 26.59 -0.31 -12.14
CA GLU A 419 25.71 -0.37 -10.98
C GLU A 419 25.30 1.04 -10.51
N VAL A 420 24.00 1.23 -10.29
CA VAL A 420 23.39 2.48 -9.81
C VAL A 420 22.55 2.21 -8.56
N PRO A 421 22.37 3.19 -7.65
CA PRO A 421 21.74 2.92 -6.35
C PRO A 421 20.24 2.57 -6.51
N CYS A 422 19.64 3.09 -7.58
CA CYS A 422 18.32 2.76 -8.05
C CYS A 422 18.22 3.15 -9.53
N SER A 423 17.34 2.49 -10.27
CA SER A 423 17.02 2.88 -11.65
C SER A 423 16.52 4.33 -11.78
N GLY A 424 15.89 4.88 -10.74
CA GLY A 424 15.48 6.30 -10.70
C GLY A 424 16.64 7.28 -10.91
N PHE A 425 17.88 6.88 -10.61
CA PHE A 425 19.09 7.67 -10.80
C PHE A 425 19.53 7.83 -12.27
N ILE A 426 19.08 6.95 -13.17
CA ILE A 426 19.59 6.83 -14.55
C ILE A 426 19.07 7.95 -15.47
N SER A 427 19.73 9.11 -15.47
CA SER A 427 19.29 10.27 -16.28
C SER A 427 19.35 10.01 -17.78
N THR A 428 18.58 10.79 -18.54
CA THR A 428 18.67 10.83 -20.01
C THR A 428 20.09 11.14 -20.48
N GLU A 429 20.79 12.03 -19.78
CA GLU A 429 22.19 12.37 -20.04
C GLU A 429 23.10 11.13 -19.95
N TYR A 430 22.93 10.28 -18.94
CA TYR A 430 23.72 9.04 -18.82
C TYR A 430 23.41 8.04 -19.93
N ILE A 431 22.14 7.90 -20.31
CA ILE A 431 21.74 7.03 -21.42
C ILE A 431 22.40 7.51 -22.73
N LEU A 432 22.30 8.80 -23.03
CA LEU A 432 22.89 9.39 -24.24
C LEU A 432 24.42 9.39 -24.21
N SER A 433 25.03 9.61 -23.04
CA SER A 433 26.47 9.56 -22.86
C SER A 433 27.05 8.18 -23.19
N ALA A 434 26.31 7.10 -22.92
CA ALA A 434 26.72 5.76 -23.35
C ALA A 434 26.84 5.65 -24.88
N PHE A 435 25.86 6.17 -25.62
CA PHE A 435 25.92 6.21 -27.09
C PHE A 435 27.04 7.13 -27.61
N GLN A 436 27.24 8.30 -26.99
CA GLN A 436 28.36 9.20 -27.32
C GLN A 436 29.74 8.54 -27.12
N ASN A 437 29.83 7.60 -26.17
CA ASN A 437 31.01 6.79 -25.92
C ASN A 437 30.91 5.42 -26.63
N LYS A 438 30.42 5.40 -27.87
CA LYS A 438 30.46 4.27 -28.80
C LYS A 438 29.70 3.00 -28.36
N ALA A 439 28.80 3.08 -27.37
CA ALA A 439 27.94 1.94 -27.05
C ALA A 439 27.02 1.60 -28.24
N GLU A 440 27.03 0.34 -28.65
CA GLU A 440 26.15 -0.16 -29.71
C GLU A 440 24.75 -0.45 -29.17
N GLY A 441 24.63 -0.78 -27.89
CA GLY A 441 23.35 -0.83 -27.20
C GLY A 441 23.44 -0.42 -25.73
N VAL A 442 22.31 0.05 -25.22
CA VAL A 442 22.13 0.41 -23.81
C VAL A 442 20.97 -0.39 -23.23
N LEU A 443 21.24 -1.06 -22.12
CA LEU A 443 20.25 -1.85 -21.40
C LEU A 443 19.99 -1.21 -20.02
N VAL A 444 18.73 -1.03 -19.66
CA VAL A 444 18.32 -0.51 -18.35
C VAL A 444 17.57 -1.61 -17.61
N LEU A 445 18.15 -2.11 -16.52
CA LEU A 445 17.60 -3.22 -15.75
C LEU A 445 17.12 -2.75 -14.38
N THR A 446 15.81 -2.88 -14.15
CA THR A 446 15.11 -2.31 -12.99
C THR A 446 14.41 -3.39 -12.16
N CYS A 447 13.90 -3.03 -10.97
CA CYS A 447 12.94 -3.87 -10.25
C CYS A 447 11.64 -4.05 -11.05
N HIS A 448 10.89 -5.13 -10.79
CA HIS A 448 9.52 -5.29 -11.30
C HIS A 448 8.60 -4.13 -10.87
N THR A 449 7.60 -3.84 -11.69
CA THR A 449 6.53 -2.89 -11.34
C THR A 449 5.85 -3.34 -10.05
N GLY A 450 5.59 -2.41 -9.13
CA GLY A 450 5.06 -2.70 -7.79
C GLY A 450 6.11 -3.14 -6.74
N ASN A 451 7.28 -3.60 -7.18
CA ASN A 451 8.35 -4.11 -6.29
C ASN A 451 9.57 -3.18 -6.23
N CYS A 452 9.42 -1.91 -6.58
CA CYS A 452 10.52 -0.98 -6.49
C CYS A 452 10.80 -0.63 -5.02
N HIS A 453 12.02 -0.93 -4.55
CA HIS A 453 12.44 -0.48 -3.22
C HIS A 453 12.37 1.04 -3.07
N SER A 454 12.49 1.76 -4.20
CA SER A 454 12.43 3.21 -4.24
C SER A 454 11.04 3.82 -4.46
N GLU A 455 9.97 3.04 -4.23
CA GLU A 455 8.57 3.34 -4.62
C GLU A 455 8.37 3.43 -6.14
N GLU A 456 8.94 4.44 -6.78
CA GLU A 456 8.62 4.80 -8.17
C GLU A 456 9.85 4.84 -9.09
N GLY A 457 11.04 4.52 -8.60
CA GLY A 457 12.28 4.68 -9.37
C GLY A 457 12.30 3.95 -10.72
N ASN A 458 11.70 2.76 -10.79
CA ASN A 458 11.55 2.01 -12.04
C ASN A 458 10.54 2.62 -13.01
N ILE A 459 9.47 3.25 -12.50
CA ILE A 459 8.48 3.97 -13.31
C ILE A 459 9.14 5.19 -13.97
N PHE A 460 9.88 6.00 -13.20
CA PHE A 460 10.65 7.13 -13.74
C PHE A 460 11.70 6.68 -14.76
N ALA A 461 12.41 5.58 -14.51
CA ALA A 461 13.35 5.00 -15.47
C ALA A 461 12.67 4.57 -16.78
N ARG A 462 11.54 3.88 -16.70
CA ARG A 462 10.75 3.47 -17.87
C ARG A 462 10.32 4.67 -18.69
N ASN A 463 9.75 5.68 -18.05
CA ASN A 463 9.26 6.87 -18.74
C ASN A 463 10.39 7.61 -19.47
N ARG A 464 11.58 7.72 -18.86
CA ARG A 464 12.76 8.31 -19.51
C ARG A 464 13.27 7.48 -20.67
N VAL A 465 13.35 6.15 -20.50
CA VAL A 465 13.77 5.25 -21.59
C VAL A 465 12.83 5.37 -22.78
N GLU A 466 11.52 5.34 -22.56
CA GLU A 466 10.54 5.49 -23.64
C GLU A 466 10.60 6.89 -24.29
N HIS A 467 10.83 7.95 -23.49
CA HIS A 467 11.07 9.28 -24.02
C HIS A 467 12.30 9.32 -24.94
N VAL A 468 13.43 8.75 -24.52
CA VAL A 468 14.66 8.69 -25.33
C VAL A 468 14.46 7.85 -26.60
N LYS A 469 13.80 6.69 -26.51
CA LYS A 469 13.45 5.87 -27.67
C LYS A 469 12.61 6.64 -28.69
N ASN A 470 11.67 7.46 -28.23
CA ASN A 470 10.86 8.26 -29.15
C ASN A 470 11.73 9.31 -29.86
N SER A 471 12.70 9.90 -29.16
CA SER A 471 13.66 10.83 -29.76
C SER A 471 14.56 10.20 -30.83
N PHE A 472 14.86 8.89 -30.73
CA PHE A 472 15.69 8.19 -31.72
C PHE A 472 15.11 8.20 -33.13
N SER A 473 13.79 8.25 -33.27
CA SER A 473 13.13 8.33 -34.58
C SER A 473 13.51 9.58 -35.39
N TYR A 474 13.86 10.68 -34.73
CA TYR A 474 14.26 11.92 -35.38
C TYR A 474 15.73 11.95 -35.83
N ILE A 475 16.56 11.07 -35.27
CA ILE A 475 18.02 11.02 -35.50
C ILE A 475 18.48 9.72 -36.15
N ASN A 476 17.53 8.96 -36.72
CA ASN A 476 17.74 7.69 -37.42
C ASN A 476 18.56 6.65 -36.62
N ILE A 477 18.30 6.57 -35.31
CA ILE A 477 18.81 5.49 -34.45
C ILE A 477 17.69 4.46 -34.28
N ASP A 478 18.00 3.17 -34.42
CA ASP A 478 16.99 2.12 -34.19
C ASP A 478 16.62 2.06 -32.69
N LYS A 479 15.30 2.10 -32.40
CA LYS A 479 14.76 2.05 -31.03
C LYS A 479 15.17 0.79 -30.27
N LYS A 480 15.46 -0.31 -30.97
CA LYS A 480 15.94 -1.57 -30.38
C LYS A 480 17.35 -1.48 -29.78
N ARG A 481 18.09 -0.39 -30.03
CA ARG A 481 19.41 -0.15 -29.40
C ARG A 481 19.32 0.32 -27.95
N LEU A 482 18.14 0.71 -27.48
CA LEU A 482 17.90 1.07 -26.09
C LEU A 482 16.77 0.19 -25.56
N GLU A 483 17.03 -0.55 -24.49
CA GLU A 483 16.03 -1.44 -23.94
C GLU A 483 15.91 -1.31 -22.42
N ILE A 484 14.68 -1.47 -21.91
CA ILE A 484 14.40 -1.60 -20.49
C ILE A 484 13.75 -2.95 -20.22
N ARG A 485 14.23 -3.64 -19.18
CA ARG A 485 13.68 -4.90 -18.68
C ARG A 485 13.67 -4.89 -17.15
N THR A 486 12.88 -5.79 -16.57
CA THR A 486 12.72 -5.89 -15.11
C THR A 486 13.24 -7.23 -14.60
N LEU A 487 13.94 -7.20 -13.46
CA LEU A 487 14.47 -8.38 -12.78
C LEU A 487 14.25 -8.27 -11.27
N ALA A 488 14.07 -9.42 -10.61
CA ALA A 488 14.25 -9.58 -9.18
C ALA A 488 15.70 -10.00 -8.87
N SER A 489 16.13 -9.88 -7.61
CA SER A 489 17.51 -10.17 -7.20
C SER A 489 17.92 -11.64 -7.37
N ASN A 490 16.95 -12.55 -7.45
CA ASN A 490 17.15 -13.99 -7.60
C ASN A 490 17.02 -14.49 -9.05
N MET A 491 16.90 -13.59 -10.04
CA MET A 491 16.70 -13.95 -11.45
C MET A 491 18.01 -13.99 -12.23
N GLY A 492 18.94 -14.86 -11.80
CA GLY A 492 20.27 -14.96 -12.41
C GLY A 492 20.26 -15.53 -13.82
N TYR A 493 19.44 -16.54 -14.07
CA TYR A 493 19.26 -17.12 -15.40
C TYR A 493 18.68 -16.08 -16.38
N GLU A 494 17.64 -15.37 -15.98
CA GLU A 494 16.96 -14.37 -16.80
C GLU A 494 17.84 -13.16 -17.07
N PHE A 495 18.74 -12.80 -16.15
CA PHE A 495 19.75 -11.76 -16.42
C PHE A 495 20.62 -12.16 -17.62
N ALA A 496 21.17 -13.38 -17.61
CA ALA A 496 22.01 -13.88 -18.69
C ALA A 496 21.22 -13.98 -20.01
N GLN A 497 20.01 -14.54 -19.95
CA GLN A 497 19.12 -14.64 -21.10
C GLN A 497 18.82 -13.26 -21.73
N ILE A 498 18.46 -12.26 -20.94
CA ILE A 498 18.19 -10.90 -21.44
C ILE A 498 19.44 -10.30 -22.09
N ALA A 499 20.61 -10.49 -21.48
CA ALA A 499 21.86 -9.97 -22.04
C ALA A 499 22.20 -10.61 -23.39
N ASP A 500 22.04 -11.93 -23.52
CA ASP A 500 22.27 -12.68 -24.75
C ASP A 500 21.26 -12.32 -25.84
N GLU A 501 19.97 -12.24 -25.50
CA GLU A 501 18.91 -11.81 -26.43
C GLU A 501 19.17 -10.39 -26.96
N PHE A 502 19.63 -9.50 -26.10
CA PHE A 502 19.97 -8.13 -26.48
C PHE A 502 21.21 -8.08 -27.37
N GLU A 503 22.26 -8.84 -27.05
CA GLU A 503 23.46 -8.95 -27.90
C GLU A 503 23.12 -9.46 -29.31
N ASN A 504 22.29 -10.51 -29.40
CA ASN A 504 21.83 -11.06 -30.68
C ASN A 504 21.01 -10.04 -31.48
N THR A 505 20.12 -9.31 -30.81
CA THR A 505 19.36 -8.22 -31.44
C THR A 505 20.30 -7.16 -32.04
N LEU A 506 21.33 -6.75 -31.30
CA LEU A 506 22.31 -5.79 -31.79
C LEU A 506 23.12 -6.35 -32.97
N LYS A 507 23.59 -7.60 -32.91
CA LYS A 507 24.32 -8.25 -34.02
C LYS A 507 23.51 -8.26 -35.32
N ILE A 508 22.21 -8.55 -35.25
CA ILE A 508 21.31 -8.49 -36.41
C ILE A 508 21.25 -7.06 -36.96
N LEU A 509 21.00 -6.06 -36.09
CA LEU A 509 20.99 -4.67 -36.52
C LEU A 509 22.32 -4.27 -37.18
N ILE A 510 23.46 -4.72 -36.62
CA ILE A 510 24.84 -4.54 -37.14
C ILE A 510 24.93 -5.02 -38.58
N SER A 511 24.49 -6.25 -38.82
CA SER A 511 24.53 -6.87 -40.14
C SER A 511 23.62 -6.21 -41.18
N GLU A 512 22.50 -5.61 -40.77
CA GLU A 512 21.51 -4.99 -41.68
C GLU A 512 21.88 -3.54 -42.09
N HIS A 513 23.05 -3.02 -41.69
CA HIS A 513 23.50 -1.65 -41.96
C HIS A 513 22.50 -0.54 -41.59
N LYS A 514 21.62 -0.78 -40.61
CA LYS A 514 20.66 0.21 -40.10
C LYS A 514 21.30 1.35 -39.28
N TYR A 515 22.61 1.58 -39.43
CA TYR A 515 23.37 2.61 -38.71
C TYR A 515 23.45 3.90 -39.53
N ILE A 516 23.01 5.01 -38.94
CA ILE A 516 23.79 6.24 -39.09
C ILE A 516 24.79 6.23 -37.93
N ARG A 517 26.07 6.18 -38.27
CA ARG A 517 27.19 6.34 -37.32
C ARG A 517 27.16 7.71 -36.66
#